data_AF-R7UMI6-F1
#
_entry.id   AF-R7UMI6-F1
#
_cell.length_a   1.000
_cell.length_b   1.000
_cell.length_c   1.000
_cell.angle_alpha   90.00
_cell.angle_beta   90.00
_cell.angle_gamma   90.00
#
_symmetry.space_group_name_H-M   'P 1'
#
loop_
_entity.id
_entity.type
_entity.pdbx_description
1 polymer ?
#
loop_
_entity_poly.entity_id
_entity_poly.type
_entity_poly.pdbx_seq_one_letter_code
_entity_poly.pdbx_strand_id
1 'polypeptide(L)'
;MLVSSHVWTCVTMTTPKTYAVLLAGTSALLLADVVIICAFFNGFSDLFTNKASDALLWTAVAGTISVDALSNWLLVYLFQIPWLIYGFSGLFRRYKGQAFCISAPVISAEICLLFSISSFLNFVWMVCVDRHEIIAGTIVMFVSSFLLFTCVGLSLNSLNVFGPDLLFDGHMKDIRIVRMFVQNFIGLFATWANIVALVDFSMILHYNLGVSEPTATLTVQVALLLEMLAIFGVDVFLLKHHSRFFFAVYARIALDALSCLIKESNSFGEITGIRTTIFIIANGMFVTKGPGPWIGFVQYELPLAVYRTL
;
A
#
# COMPACT_ATOMS: atom_id res chain seq x y z
N MET A 1 24.75 -34.14 13.27
CA MET A 1 23.89 -35.22 12.73
C MET A 1 22.56 -35.19 13.47
N LEU A 2 21.52 -34.69 12.81
CA LEU A 2 20.09 -35.04 12.89
C LEU A 2 19.28 -33.82 12.46
N VAL A 3 19.03 -33.82 11.15
CA VAL A 3 18.05 -32.99 10.45
C VAL A 3 16.66 -33.42 10.91
N SER A 4 15.82 -32.46 11.28
CA SER A 4 14.38 -32.62 11.48
C SER A 4 13.72 -31.38 10.87
N SER A 5 13.40 -31.30 9.57
CA SER A 5 12.44 -32.10 8.78
C SER A 5 10.97 -31.91 9.14
N HIS A 6 10.52 -30.68 9.41
CA HIS A 6 9.11 -30.25 9.40
C HIS A 6 9.15 -28.72 9.17
N VAL A 7 8.56 -28.07 8.17
CA VAL A 7 7.50 -28.36 7.21
C VAL A 7 7.83 -27.52 5.97
N TRP A 8 8.56 -28.10 5.02
CA TRP A 8 8.54 -27.63 3.64
C TRP A 8 7.38 -28.35 2.96
N THR A 9 6.15 -27.90 3.18
CA THR A 9 5.11 -28.07 2.15
C THR A 9 5.39 -27.03 1.07
N CYS A 10 6.55 -27.17 0.43
CA CYS A 10 6.81 -26.60 -0.87
C CYS A 10 5.90 -27.38 -1.80
N VAL A 11 4.71 -26.82 -2.07
CA VAL A 11 3.95 -27.20 -3.25
C VAL A 11 4.92 -26.99 -4.40
N THR A 12 5.49 -28.09 -4.90
CA THR A 12 6.25 -28.10 -6.15
C THR A 12 5.26 -27.87 -7.28
N MET A 13 4.72 -26.66 -7.37
CA MET A 13 4.10 -26.16 -8.57
C MET A 13 5.20 -26.17 -9.63
N THR A 14 4.99 -26.98 -10.66
CA THR A 14 5.88 -27.04 -11.80
C THR A 14 6.08 -25.62 -12.34
N THR A 15 7.32 -25.27 -12.71
CA THR A 15 7.73 -23.99 -13.32
C THR A 15 6.67 -23.34 -14.24
N PRO A 16 5.99 -24.06 -15.16
CA PRO A 16 4.93 -23.48 -15.99
C PRO A 16 3.67 -23.02 -15.24
N LYS A 17 3.26 -23.67 -14.15
CA LYS A 17 2.06 -23.28 -13.37
C LYS A 17 2.28 -21.96 -12.64
N THR A 18 3.43 -21.81 -11.98
CA THR A 18 3.80 -20.55 -11.30
C THR A 18 3.93 -19.41 -12.31
N TYR A 19 4.51 -19.68 -13.48
CA TYR A 19 4.55 -18.73 -14.59
C TYR A 19 3.17 -18.30 -15.05
N ALA A 20 2.27 -19.26 -15.28
CA ALA A 20 0.92 -18.97 -15.74
C ALA A 20 0.14 -18.15 -14.71
N VAL A 21 0.29 -18.46 -13.41
CA VAL A 21 -0.35 -17.70 -12.33
C VAL A 21 0.22 -16.28 -12.22
N LEU A 22 1.54 -16.11 -12.28
CA LEU A 22 2.16 -14.78 -12.22
C LEU A 22 1.83 -13.94 -13.46
N LEU A 23 1.83 -14.54 -14.65
CA LEU A 23 1.45 -13.87 -15.89
C LEU A 23 -0.03 -13.49 -15.87
N ALA A 24 -0.93 -14.43 -15.54
CA ALA A 24 -2.35 -14.16 -15.46
C ALA A 24 -2.66 -13.13 -14.36
N GLY A 25 -2.01 -13.23 -13.20
CA GLY A 25 -2.14 -12.27 -12.10
C GLY A 25 -1.67 -10.88 -12.51
N THR A 26 -0.46 -10.73 -13.03
CA THR A 26 0.06 -9.41 -13.47
C THR A 26 -0.76 -8.81 -14.62
N SER A 27 -1.24 -9.62 -15.58
CA SER A 27 -2.13 -9.15 -16.65
C SER A 27 -3.52 -8.77 -16.13
N ALA A 28 -4.10 -9.54 -15.20
CA ALA A 28 -5.38 -9.21 -14.57
C ALA A 28 -5.28 -7.93 -13.73
N LEU A 29 -4.12 -7.68 -13.10
CA LEU A 29 -3.86 -6.45 -12.35
C LEU A 29 -3.81 -5.22 -13.25
N LEU A 30 -3.04 -5.30 -14.34
CA LEU A 30 -3.02 -4.22 -15.33
C LEU A 30 -4.41 -3.97 -15.91
N LEU A 31 -5.19 -5.03 -16.16
CA LEU A 31 -6.55 -4.91 -16.67
C LEU A 31 -7.50 -4.29 -15.62
N ALA A 32 -7.38 -4.68 -14.34
CA ALA A 32 -8.18 -4.09 -13.27
C ALA A 32 -7.87 -2.60 -13.10
N ASP A 33 -6.59 -2.23 -13.08
CA ASP A 33 -6.17 -0.82 -13.00
C ASP A 33 -6.64 -0.03 -14.23
N VAL A 34 -6.55 -0.61 -15.44
CA VAL A 34 -7.07 0.02 -16.67
C VAL A 34 -8.60 0.16 -16.62
N VAL A 35 -9.33 -0.87 -16.18
CA VAL A 35 -10.79 -0.81 -16.06
C VAL A 35 -11.20 0.28 -15.07
N ILE A 36 -10.50 0.37 -13.93
CA ILE A 36 -10.75 1.41 -12.94
C ILE A 36 -10.44 2.80 -13.51
N ILE A 37 -9.29 3.00 -14.17
CA ILE A 37 -8.95 4.27 -14.84
C ILE A 37 -10.00 4.61 -15.90
N CYS A 38 -10.42 3.64 -16.72
CA CYS A 38 -11.47 3.84 -17.71
C CYS A 38 -12.82 4.19 -17.05
N ALA A 39 -13.17 3.57 -15.92
CA ALA A 39 -14.37 3.93 -15.16
C ALA A 39 -14.33 5.38 -14.69
N PHE A 40 -13.18 5.86 -14.20
CA PHE A 40 -12.96 7.27 -13.85
C PHE A 40 -13.17 8.24 -15.03
N PHE A 41 -12.84 7.82 -16.25
CA PHE A 41 -12.97 8.65 -17.46
C PHE A 41 -14.25 8.35 -18.28
N ASN A 42 -15.32 7.88 -17.64
CA ASN A 42 -16.62 7.56 -18.27
C ASN A 42 -16.59 6.44 -19.32
N GLY A 43 -15.58 5.57 -19.32
CA GLY A 43 -15.48 4.42 -20.22
C GLY A 43 -16.52 3.32 -19.94
N PHE A 44 -17.19 3.34 -18.78
CA PHE A 44 -18.19 2.35 -18.34
C PHE A 44 -19.47 3.00 -17.82
N SER A 45 -20.04 3.95 -18.56
CA SER A 45 -21.26 4.68 -18.17
C SER A 45 -22.46 3.78 -17.83
N ASP A 46 -22.53 2.58 -18.40
CA ASP A 46 -23.66 1.66 -18.21
C ASP A 46 -23.57 0.85 -16.90
N LEU A 47 -22.39 0.82 -16.28
CA LEU A 47 -22.11 0.04 -15.07
C LEU A 47 -22.40 0.83 -13.78
N PHE A 48 -22.32 2.15 -13.87
CA PHE A 48 -22.56 3.09 -12.79
C PHE A 48 -23.87 3.83 -13.04
N THR A 49 -24.65 4.04 -11.99
CA THR A 49 -25.92 4.78 -12.07
C THR A 49 -25.69 6.28 -12.22
N ASN A 50 -24.58 6.78 -11.64
CA ASN A 50 -24.08 8.12 -11.84
C ASN A 50 -22.74 8.07 -12.60
N LYS A 51 -22.24 9.21 -13.10
CA LYS A 51 -20.83 9.23 -13.54
C LYS A 51 -19.97 8.86 -12.34
N ALA A 52 -19.02 7.94 -12.51
CA ALA A 52 -18.15 7.52 -11.40
C ALA A 52 -17.39 8.71 -10.77
N SER A 53 -17.08 9.74 -11.57
CA SER A 53 -16.54 11.02 -11.08
C SER A 53 -17.49 11.73 -10.12
N ASP A 54 -18.79 11.68 -10.38
CA ASP A 54 -19.82 12.41 -9.64
C ASP A 54 -20.20 11.66 -8.35
N ALA A 55 -20.19 10.33 -8.38
CA ALA A 55 -20.36 9.49 -7.18
C ALA A 55 -19.26 9.75 -6.13
N LEU A 56 -18.01 9.94 -6.58
CA LEU A 56 -16.87 10.28 -5.71
C LEU A 56 -16.89 11.73 -5.21
N LEU A 57 -17.57 12.62 -5.92
CA LEU A 57 -17.79 14.00 -5.46
C LEU A 57 -18.85 14.06 -4.36
N TRP A 58 -19.80 13.12 -4.33
CA TRP A 58 -20.85 13.07 -3.31
C TRP A 58 -20.33 12.64 -1.94
N THR A 59 -19.30 11.80 -1.89
CA THR A 59 -18.53 11.45 -0.69
C THR A 59 -17.66 12.61 -0.17
N ALA A 60 -17.71 13.81 -0.77
CA ALA A 60 -17.12 14.99 -0.17
C ALA A 60 -18.08 15.56 0.89
N VAL A 61 -18.20 14.91 2.06
CA VAL A 61 -18.69 15.60 3.25
C VAL A 61 -17.77 16.80 3.48
N ALA A 62 -18.37 17.97 3.71
CA ALA A 62 -17.60 19.18 4.02
C ALA A 62 -16.65 18.85 5.18
N GLY A 63 -15.38 19.22 5.06
CA GLY A 63 -14.39 18.89 6.10
C GLY A 63 -13.80 17.47 6.05
N THR A 64 -14.11 16.60 5.10
CA THR A 64 -13.34 15.36 4.86
C THR A 64 -12.81 15.30 3.43
N ILE A 65 -11.47 15.24 3.34
CA ILE A 65 -10.60 15.10 2.16
C ILE A 65 -11.21 15.62 0.86
N SER A 66 -10.87 16.86 0.55
CA SER A 66 -11.20 17.42 -0.74
C SER A 66 -10.00 18.10 -1.37
N VAL A 67 -9.28 17.32 -2.16
CA VAL A 67 -8.68 17.76 -3.41
C VAL A 67 -8.97 16.62 -4.37
N ASP A 68 -9.80 16.85 -5.39
CA ASP A 68 -10.34 15.92 -6.38
C ASP A 68 -9.98 14.46 -6.08
N ALA A 69 -10.91 13.67 -5.49
CA ALA A 69 -10.68 12.25 -5.21
C ALA A 69 -10.03 11.51 -6.41
N LEU A 70 -10.37 11.94 -7.64
CA LEU A 70 -9.74 11.55 -8.90
C LEU A 70 -8.20 11.74 -8.92
N SER A 71 -7.67 12.88 -8.51
CA SER A 71 -6.24 13.20 -8.49
C SER A 71 -5.46 12.29 -7.54
N ASN A 72 -6.00 12.03 -6.35
CA ASN A 72 -5.36 11.16 -5.38
C ASN A 72 -5.36 9.69 -5.80
N TRP A 73 -6.48 9.20 -6.37
CA TRP A 73 -6.55 7.86 -6.95
C TRP A 73 -5.60 7.71 -8.15
N LEU A 74 -5.56 8.68 -9.06
CA LEU A 74 -4.64 8.69 -10.19
C LEU A 74 -3.18 8.64 -9.74
N LEU A 75 -2.83 9.39 -8.70
CA LEU A 75 -1.49 9.37 -8.11
C LEU A 75 -1.13 7.96 -7.60
N VAL A 76 -2.05 7.31 -6.89
CA VAL A 76 -1.85 5.95 -6.36
C VAL A 76 -1.63 4.94 -7.49
N TYR A 77 -2.45 4.98 -8.54
CA TYR A 77 -2.31 4.09 -9.71
C TYR A 77 -1.01 4.35 -10.47
N LEU A 78 -0.61 5.61 -10.64
CA LEU A 78 0.66 5.97 -11.27
C LEU A 78 1.84 5.34 -10.52
N PHE A 79 1.81 5.36 -9.19
CA PHE A 79 2.83 4.72 -8.36
C PHE A 79 2.78 3.18 -8.40
N GLN A 80 1.72 2.53 -8.88
CA GLN A 80 1.71 1.07 -9.02
C GLN A 80 2.54 0.59 -10.24
N ILE A 81 2.64 1.41 -11.28
CA ILE A 81 3.28 1.03 -12.55
C ILE A 81 4.72 0.51 -12.37
N PRO A 82 5.63 1.18 -11.63
CA PRO A 82 7.03 0.78 -11.58
C PRO A 82 7.26 -0.63 -10.99
N TRP A 83 6.51 -1.02 -9.95
CA TRP A 83 6.71 -2.31 -9.32
C TRP A 83 6.03 -3.44 -10.11
N LEU A 84 4.94 -3.15 -10.83
CA LEU A 84 4.32 -4.07 -11.79
C LEU A 84 5.26 -4.34 -12.98
N ILE A 85 5.90 -3.30 -13.53
CA ILE A 85 6.94 -3.45 -14.57
C ILE A 85 8.08 -4.31 -14.04
N TYR A 86 8.54 -4.06 -12.81
CA TYR A 86 9.58 -4.87 -12.20
C TYR A 86 9.17 -6.34 -12.07
N GLY A 87 7.97 -6.62 -11.56
CA GLY A 87 7.41 -7.97 -11.47
C GLY A 87 7.34 -8.67 -12.83
N PHE A 88 6.83 -7.96 -13.84
CA PHE A 88 6.75 -8.47 -15.21
C PHE A 88 8.14 -8.76 -15.81
N SER A 89 9.12 -7.87 -15.56
CA SER A 89 10.51 -8.11 -16.00
C SER A 89 11.12 -9.37 -15.37
N GLY A 90 10.70 -9.71 -14.14
CA GLY A 90 11.12 -10.92 -13.42
C GLY A 90 10.73 -12.23 -14.12
N LEU A 91 9.72 -12.19 -15.00
CA LEU A 91 9.32 -13.33 -15.84
C LEU A 91 10.33 -13.61 -16.96
N PHE A 92 11.09 -12.62 -17.41
CA PHE A 92 12.05 -12.77 -18.51
C PHE A 92 13.49 -12.85 -18.03
N ARG A 93 13.77 -12.35 -16.82
CA ARG A 93 15.09 -12.39 -16.19
C ARG A 93 15.41 -13.78 -15.64
N ARG A 94 16.65 -14.24 -15.82
CA ARG A 94 17.13 -15.52 -15.31
C ARG A 94 18.03 -15.30 -14.08
N TYR A 95 17.89 -16.17 -13.09
CA TYR A 95 18.74 -16.26 -11.90
C TYR A 95 18.87 -17.72 -11.49
N LYS A 96 20.12 -18.20 -11.32
CA LYS A 96 20.45 -19.61 -11.03
C LYS A 96 19.75 -20.60 -11.99
N GLY A 97 19.69 -20.27 -13.28
CA GLY A 97 19.13 -21.14 -14.33
C GLY A 97 17.60 -21.17 -14.44
N GLN A 98 16.86 -20.53 -13.53
CA GLN A 98 15.41 -20.39 -13.62
C GLN A 98 15.00 -18.92 -13.70
N ALA A 99 13.70 -18.65 -13.82
CA ALA A 99 13.17 -17.31 -13.83
C ALA A 99 13.41 -16.62 -12.47
N PHE A 100 13.66 -15.31 -12.50
CA PHE A 100 13.93 -14.55 -11.27
C PHE A 100 12.76 -14.65 -10.28
N CYS A 101 11.52 -14.59 -10.78
CA CYS A 101 10.31 -14.73 -9.97
C CYS A 101 10.13 -16.11 -9.30
N ILE A 102 10.89 -17.13 -9.72
CA ILE A 102 10.84 -18.49 -9.16
C ILE A 102 12.02 -18.72 -8.22
N SER A 103 13.22 -18.36 -8.67
CA SER A 103 14.46 -18.56 -7.90
C SER A 103 14.58 -17.61 -6.69
N ALA A 104 13.99 -16.42 -6.78
CA ALA A 104 13.94 -15.43 -5.72
C ALA A 104 12.54 -14.78 -5.74
N PRO A 105 11.51 -15.43 -5.16
CA PRO A 105 10.12 -14.99 -5.21
C PRO A 105 9.88 -13.79 -4.29
N VAL A 106 10.58 -12.68 -4.55
CA VAL A 106 10.43 -11.43 -3.81
C VAL A 106 9.07 -10.79 -4.08
N ILE A 107 8.53 -11.02 -5.28
CA ILE A 107 7.11 -10.86 -5.62
C ILE A 107 6.55 -12.26 -5.81
N SER A 108 6.01 -12.82 -4.73
CA SER A 108 5.47 -14.17 -4.71
C SER A 108 4.07 -14.23 -5.35
N ALA A 109 3.60 -15.43 -5.68
CA ALA A 109 2.27 -15.61 -6.27
C ALA A 109 1.16 -15.16 -5.31
N GLU A 110 1.38 -15.30 -4.00
CA GLU A 110 0.48 -14.84 -2.95
C GLU A 110 0.35 -13.31 -2.96
N ILE A 111 1.46 -12.57 -3.13
CA ILE A 111 1.42 -11.10 -3.25
C ILE A 111 0.59 -10.70 -4.48
N CYS A 112 0.79 -11.37 -5.62
CA CYS A 112 -0.02 -11.10 -6.82
C CYS A 112 -1.50 -11.37 -6.57
N LEU A 113 -1.85 -12.51 -5.96
CA LEU A 113 -3.24 -12.89 -5.69
C LEU A 113 -3.92 -11.91 -4.72
N LEU A 114 -3.28 -11.61 -3.59
CA LEU A 114 -3.81 -10.68 -2.59
C LEU A 114 -3.97 -9.28 -3.15
N PHE A 115 -2.99 -8.81 -3.94
CA PHE A 115 -3.09 -7.52 -4.61
C PHE A 115 -4.25 -7.52 -5.63
N SER A 116 -4.47 -8.61 -6.38
CA SER A 116 -5.62 -8.73 -7.31
C SER A 116 -6.96 -8.69 -6.60
N ILE A 117 -7.09 -9.39 -5.47
CA ILE A 117 -8.30 -9.32 -4.64
C ILE A 117 -8.49 -7.90 -4.13
N SER A 118 -7.43 -7.23 -3.69
CA SER A 118 -7.49 -5.84 -3.20
C SER A 118 -7.93 -4.85 -4.29
N SER A 119 -7.40 -4.98 -5.52
CA SER A 119 -7.83 -4.18 -6.68
C SER A 119 -9.29 -4.45 -7.05
N PHE A 120 -9.75 -5.70 -7.00
CA PHE A 120 -11.15 -6.03 -7.22
C PHE A 120 -12.05 -5.44 -6.14
N LEU A 121 -11.66 -5.50 -4.87
CA LEU A 121 -12.38 -4.85 -3.77
C LEU A 121 -12.46 -3.33 -3.94
N ASN A 122 -11.41 -2.69 -4.46
CA ASN A 122 -11.45 -1.25 -4.79
C ASN A 122 -12.52 -0.95 -5.86
N PHE A 123 -12.61 -1.79 -6.90
CA PHE A 123 -13.69 -1.67 -7.88
C PHE A 123 -15.08 -1.89 -7.25
N VAL A 124 -15.24 -2.89 -6.37
CA VAL A 124 -16.49 -3.12 -5.63
C VAL A 124 -16.86 -1.92 -4.76
N TRP A 125 -15.89 -1.29 -4.11
CA TRP A 125 -16.11 -0.08 -3.33
C TRP A 125 -16.69 1.06 -4.18
N MET A 126 -16.18 1.28 -5.39
CA MET A 126 -16.75 2.30 -6.30
C MET A 126 -18.21 2.02 -6.62
N VAL A 127 -18.58 0.76 -6.84
CA VAL A 127 -19.98 0.37 -7.07
C VAL A 127 -20.83 0.57 -5.81
N CYS A 128 -20.31 0.27 -4.63
CA CYS A 128 -21.01 0.53 -3.36
C CYS A 128 -21.27 2.03 -3.16
N VAL A 129 -20.26 2.88 -3.38
CA VAL A 129 -20.38 4.34 -3.25
C VAL A 129 -21.37 4.91 -4.27
N ASP A 130 -21.31 4.47 -5.52
CA ASP A 130 -22.28 4.87 -6.56
C ASP A 130 -23.73 4.54 -6.17
N ARG A 131 -23.94 3.43 -5.46
CA ARG A 131 -25.25 2.99 -4.99
C ARG A 131 -25.63 3.52 -3.60
N HIS A 132 -24.83 4.41 -3.02
CA HIS A 132 -25.00 4.94 -1.66
C HIS A 132 -24.95 3.88 -0.54
N GLU A 133 -24.37 2.72 -0.80
CA GLU A 133 -24.17 1.63 0.17
C GLU A 133 -22.87 1.84 0.96
N ILE A 134 -22.79 2.96 1.69
CA ILE A 134 -21.55 3.45 2.34
C ILE A 134 -21.03 2.46 3.40
N ILE A 135 -21.91 1.77 4.13
CA ILE A 135 -21.51 0.75 5.13
C ILE A 135 -20.77 -0.40 4.47
N ALA A 136 -21.32 -0.94 3.37
CA ALA A 136 -20.67 -2.01 2.62
C ALA A 136 -19.35 -1.54 1.99
N GLY A 137 -19.35 -0.33 1.41
CA GLY A 137 -18.14 0.28 0.84
C GLY A 137 -17.01 0.42 1.89
N THR A 138 -17.34 0.90 3.08
CA THR A 138 -16.38 1.07 4.18
C THR A 138 -15.73 -0.25 4.56
N ILE A 139 -16.52 -1.32 4.74
CA ILE A 139 -16.01 -2.65 5.10
C ILE A 139 -15.07 -3.17 4.01
N VAL A 140 -15.49 -3.05 2.74
CA VAL A 140 -14.70 -3.49 1.59
C VAL A 140 -13.35 -2.77 1.53
N MET A 141 -13.30 -1.47 1.83
CA MET A 141 -12.06 -0.70 1.84
C MET A 141 -11.14 -1.03 3.01
N PHE A 142 -11.68 -1.27 4.21
CA PHE A 142 -10.86 -1.78 5.32
C PHE A 142 -10.23 -3.14 4.99
N VAL A 143 -11.01 -4.06 4.41
CA VAL A 143 -10.49 -5.36 3.96
C VAL A 143 -9.41 -5.18 2.90
N SER A 144 -9.63 -4.31 1.90
CA SER A 144 -8.64 -4.02 0.85
C SER A 144 -7.34 -3.48 1.44
N SER A 145 -7.41 -2.50 2.37
CA SER A 145 -6.23 -1.96 3.05
C SER A 145 -5.47 -3.04 3.82
N PHE A 146 -6.18 -3.90 4.57
CA PHE A 146 -5.57 -4.99 5.33
C PHE A 146 -4.83 -6.00 4.42
N LEU A 147 -5.43 -6.37 3.28
CA LEU A 147 -4.79 -7.24 2.30
C LEU A 147 -3.54 -6.61 1.69
N LEU A 148 -3.57 -5.30 1.39
CA LEU A 148 -2.41 -4.57 0.88
C LEU A 148 -1.27 -4.48 1.91
N PHE A 149 -1.57 -4.21 3.18
CA PHE A 149 -0.56 -4.28 4.25
C PHE A 149 0.00 -5.70 4.43
N THR A 150 -0.83 -6.73 4.23
CA THR A 150 -0.38 -8.12 4.21
C THR A 150 0.59 -8.38 3.06
N CYS A 151 0.33 -7.85 1.86
CA CYS A 151 1.28 -7.91 0.73
C CYS A 151 2.64 -7.29 1.08
N VAL A 152 2.65 -6.14 1.76
CA VAL A 152 3.90 -5.51 2.23
C VAL A 152 4.62 -6.43 3.21
N GLY A 153 3.91 -7.00 4.19
CA GLY A 153 4.48 -7.95 5.16
C GLY A 153 5.10 -9.18 4.50
N LEU A 154 4.41 -9.77 3.53
CA LEU A 154 4.93 -10.89 2.74
C LEU A 154 6.18 -10.48 1.96
N SER A 155 6.18 -9.32 1.31
CA SER A 155 7.34 -8.82 0.57
C SER A 155 8.55 -8.56 1.48
N LEU A 156 8.33 -8.00 2.67
CA LEU A 156 9.36 -7.79 3.68
C LEU A 156 9.96 -9.12 4.14
N ASN A 157 9.11 -10.12 4.40
CA ASN A 157 9.54 -11.45 4.80
C ASN A 157 10.33 -12.15 3.69
N SER A 158 9.84 -12.12 2.44
CA SER A 158 10.55 -12.70 1.28
C SER A 158 11.93 -12.05 1.10
N LEU A 159 12.03 -10.73 1.21
CA LEU A 159 13.32 -10.04 1.09
C LEU A 159 14.26 -10.37 2.26
N ASN A 160 13.75 -10.64 3.46
CA ASN A 160 14.58 -11.08 4.58
C ASN A 160 15.15 -12.50 4.38
N VAL A 161 14.39 -13.38 3.73
CA VAL A 161 14.82 -14.76 3.45
C VAL A 161 15.81 -14.79 2.28
N PHE A 162 15.48 -14.16 1.15
CA PHE A 162 16.28 -14.23 -0.08
C PHE A 162 17.30 -13.09 -0.24
N GLY A 163 17.20 -12.03 0.57
CA GLY A 163 18.07 -10.87 0.52
C GLY A 163 19.56 -11.18 0.68
N PRO A 164 19.98 -12.03 1.65
CA PRO A 164 21.39 -12.39 1.82
C PRO A 164 21.99 -13.07 0.57
N ASP A 165 21.24 -13.99 -0.05
CA ASP A 165 21.67 -14.69 -1.26
C ASP A 165 21.79 -13.73 -2.44
N LEU A 166 20.80 -12.83 -2.60
CA LEU A 166 20.86 -11.79 -3.62
C LEU A 166 22.03 -10.83 -3.40
N LEU A 167 22.36 -10.50 -2.15
CA LEU A 167 23.49 -9.64 -1.83
C LEU A 167 24.82 -10.31 -2.16
N PHE A 168 24.98 -11.58 -1.77
CA PHE A 168 26.18 -12.37 -2.06
C PHE A 168 26.41 -12.53 -3.56
N ASP A 169 25.34 -12.72 -4.33
CA ASP A 169 25.39 -12.86 -5.79
C ASP A 169 25.47 -11.49 -6.53
N GLY A 170 25.64 -10.38 -5.81
CA GLY A 170 25.82 -9.05 -6.41
C GLY A 170 24.54 -8.36 -6.91
N HIS A 171 23.35 -8.86 -6.56
CA HIS A 171 22.04 -8.35 -6.94
C HIS A 171 21.54 -7.20 -6.04
N MET A 172 22.43 -6.32 -5.56
CA MET A 172 22.05 -5.21 -4.68
C MET A 172 21.05 -4.23 -5.33
N LYS A 173 21.08 -4.10 -6.65
CA LYS A 173 20.09 -3.28 -7.39
C LYS A 173 18.67 -3.82 -7.23
N ASP A 174 18.49 -5.14 -7.23
CA ASP A 174 17.18 -5.78 -7.06
C ASP A 174 16.63 -5.56 -5.65
N ILE A 175 17.48 -5.70 -4.63
CA ILE A 175 17.12 -5.42 -3.23
C ILE A 175 16.63 -3.98 -3.09
N ARG A 176 17.32 -3.02 -3.71
CA ARG A 176 16.93 -1.60 -3.69
C ARG A 176 15.60 -1.35 -4.41
N ILE A 177 15.40 -1.94 -5.58
CA ILE A 177 14.15 -1.79 -6.35
C ILE A 177 12.97 -2.34 -5.55
N VAL A 178 13.11 -3.51 -4.93
CA VAL A 178 12.04 -4.10 -4.10
C VAL A 178 11.68 -3.18 -2.93
N ARG A 179 12.69 -2.71 -2.20
CA ARG A 179 12.48 -1.81 -1.06
C ARG A 179 11.82 -0.50 -1.52
N MET A 180 12.38 0.16 -2.52
CA MET A 180 11.97 1.50 -2.95
C MET A 180 10.65 1.52 -3.73
N PHE A 181 10.40 0.53 -4.58
CA PHE A 181 9.24 0.52 -5.46
C PHE A 181 8.17 -0.47 -4.98
N VAL A 182 8.50 -1.75 -4.78
CA VAL A 182 7.49 -2.77 -4.43
C VAL A 182 6.87 -2.48 -3.06
N GLN A 183 7.68 -2.45 -2.01
CA GLN A 183 7.17 -2.32 -0.64
C GLN A 183 6.54 -0.96 -0.40
N ASN A 184 7.22 0.12 -0.79
CA ASN A 184 6.72 1.48 -0.58
C ASN A 184 5.47 1.79 -1.41
N PHE A 185 5.38 1.40 -2.68
CA PHE A 185 4.20 1.76 -3.48
C PHE A 185 2.97 0.91 -3.18
N ILE A 186 3.13 -0.36 -2.78
CA ILE A 186 2.03 -1.14 -2.21
C ILE A 186 1.60 -0.51 -0.87
N GLY A 187 2.54 -0.10 -0.03
CA GLY A 187 2.24 0.59 1.24
C GLY A 187 1.53 1.93 1.05
N LEU A 188 1.89 2.69 0.01
CA LEU A 188 1.21 3.93 -0.36
C LEU A 188 -0.26 3.67 -0.70
N PHE A 189 -0.54 2.62 -1.48
CA PHE A 189 -1.91 2.23 -1.80
C PHE A 189 -2.66 1.74 -0.55
N ALA A 190 -2.04 0.88 0.27
CA ALA A 190 -2.63 0.41 1.53
C ALA A 190 -3.07 1.58 2.44
N THR A 191 -2.20 2.58 2.55
CA THR A 191 -2.43 3.80 3.34
C THR A 191 -3.57 4.61 2.77
N TRP A 192 -3.61 4.80 1.45
CA TRP A 192 -4.69 5.53 0.81
C TRP A 192 -6.04 4.81 0.97
N ALA A 193 -6.06 3.49 0.77
CA ALA A 193 -7.27 2.69 0.99
C ALA A 193 -7.80 2.81 2.42
N ASN A 194 -6.90 2.84 3.41
CA ASN A 194 -7.26 3.06 4.82
C ASN A 194 -7.84 4.45 5.07
N ILE A 195 -7.21 5.48 4.50
CA ILE A 195 -7.68 6.87 4.61
C ILE A 195 -9.10 6.99 4.02
N VAL A 196 -9.35 6.38 2.87
CA VAL A 196 -10.69 6.33 2.25
C VAL A 196 -11.69 5.60 3.15
N ALA A 197 -11.33 4.46 3.73
CA ALA A 197 -12.20 3.75 4.68
C ALA A 197 -12.55 4.60 5.91
N LEU A 198 -11.60 5.36 6.45
CA LEU A 198 -11.84 6.29 7.56
C LEU A 198 -12.75 7.46 7.16
N VAL A 199 -12.64 7.95 5.93
CA VAL A 199 -13.56 8.96 5.40
C VAL A 199 -14.98 8.40 5.30
N ASP A 200 -15.17 7.23 4.69
CA ASP A 200 -16.49 6.60 4.62
C ASP A 200 -17.05 6.31 6.02
N PHE A 201 -16.19 5.91 6.95
CA PHE A 201 -16.58 5.71 8.35
C PHE A 201 -17.08 7.00 9.01
N SER A 202 -16.47 8.15 8.70
CA SER A 202 -16.96 9.45 9.19
C SER A 202 -18.37 9.79 8.67
N MET A 203 -18.70 9.38 7.45
CA MET A 203 -20.04 9.53 6.88
C MET A 203 -21.05 8.67 7.62
N ILE A 204 -20.67 7.43 7.95
CA ILE A 204 -21.53 6.55 8.75
C ILE A 204 -21.78 7.16 10.12
N LEU A 205 -20.75 7.70 10.79
CA LEU A 205 -20.92 8.40 12.07
C LEU A 205 -21.92 9.56 11.94
N HIS A 206 -21.79 10.36 10.88
CA HIS A 206 -22.64 11.53 10.68
C HIS A 206 -24.08 11.17 10.27
N TYR A 207 -24.24 10.48 9.15
CA TYR A 207 -25.53 10.24 8.52
C TYR A 207 -26.31 9.07 9.13
N ASN A 208 -25.64 8.02 9.60
CA ASN A 208 -26.31 6.83 10.15
C ASN A 208 -26.40 6.84 11.68
N LEU A 209 -25.44 7.46 12.37
CA LEU A 209 -25.39 7.48 13.84
C LEU A 209 -25.69 8.86 14.46
N GLY A 210 -25.94 9.88 13.64
CA GLY A 210 -26.38 11.20 14.11
C GLY A 210 -25.30 12.01 14.84
N VAL A 211 -24.03 11.65 14.69
CA VAL A 211 -22.91 12.42 15.24
C VAL A 211 -22.77 13.73 14.45
N SER A 212 -22.45 14.84 15.11
CA SER A 212 -22.21 16.10 14.40
C SER A 212 -21.00 15.95 13.45
N GLU A 213 -21.07 16.57 12.28
CA GLU A 213 -20.02 16.51 11.25
C GLU A 213 -18.61 16.86 11.80
N PRO A 214 -18.44 17.92 12.63
CA PRO A 214 -17.12 18.23 13.19
C PRO A 214 -16.60 17.14 14.12
N THR A 215 -17.47 16.54 14.94
CA THR A 215 -17.09 15.49 15.88
C THR A 215 -16.78 14.18 15.15
N ALA A 216 -17.55 13.82 14.13
CA ALA A 216 -17.27 12.66 13.28
C ALA A 216 -15.90 12.79 12.59
N THR A 217 -15.64 13.96 12.00
CA THR A 217 -14.36 14.28 11.33
C THR A 217 -13.18 14.22 12.29
N LEU A 218 -13.32 14.83 13.47
CA LEU A 218 -12.28 14.81 14.50
C LEU A 218 -11.99 13.37 14.97
N THR A 219 -13.04 12.56 15.16
CA THR A 219 -12.92 11.17 15.61
C THR A 219 -12.05 10.35 14.66
N VAL A 220 -12.31 10.43 13.35
CA VAL A 220 -11.55 9.65 12.37
C VAL A 220 -10.12 10.17 12.17
N GLN A 221 -9.89 11.48 12.36
CA GLN A 221 -8.53 12.04 12.33
C GLN A 221 -7.70 11.62 13.54
N VAL A 222 -8.32 11.55 14.72
CA VAL A 222 -7.67 10.99 15.91
C VAL A 222 -7.37 9.50 15.70
N ALA A 223 -8.29 8.74 15.11
CA ALA A 223 -8.04 7.33 14.77
C ALA A 223 -6.84 7.19 13.82
N LEU A 224 -6.78 7.99 12.74
CA LEU A 224 -5.64 8.01 11.81
C LEU A 224 -4.31 8.34 12.51
N LEU A 225 -4.32 9.30 13.43
CA LEU A 225 -3.13 9.65 14.21
C LEU A 225 -2.68 8.46 15.08
N LEU A 226 -3.61 7.80 15.78
CA LEU A 226 -3.31 6.65 16.62
C LEU A 226 -2.78 5.47 15.80
N GLU A 227 -3.38 5.18 14.64
CA GLU A 227 -2.90 4.16 13.71
C GLU A 227 -1.49 4.46 13.21
N MET A 228 -1.21 5.70 12.83
CA MET A 228 0.13 6.12 12.42
C MET A 228 1.16 5.93 13.54
N LEU A 229 0.83 6.32 14.76
CA LEU A 229 1.71 6.13 15.92
C LEU A 229 1.93 4.64 16.22
N ALA A 230 0.89 3.81 16.10
CA ALA A 230 0.99 2.36 16.27
C ALA A 230 1.88 1.74 15.19
N ILE A 231 1.69 2.08 13.92
CA ILE A 231 2.53 1.64 12.80
C ILE A 231 3.98 2.06 13.05
N PHE A 232 4.21 3.30 13.45
CA PHE A 232 5.56 3.77 13.76
C PHE A 232 6.19 3.01 14.92
N GLY A 233 5.42 2.72 15.97
CA GLY A 233 5.87 1.88 17.09
C GLY A 233 6.26 0.48 16.64
N VAL A 234 5.41 -0.20 15.86
CA VAL A 234 5.71 -1.52 15.30
C VAL A 234 6.97 -1.47 14.43
N ASP A 235 7.08 -0.47 13.57
CA ASP A 235 8.19 -0.28 12.63
C ASP A 235 9.53 0.00 13.35
N VAL A 236 9.53 0.84 14.40
CA VAL A 236 10.74 1.16 15.17
C VAL A 236 11.14 0.04 16.14
N PHE A 237 10.19 -0.56 16.84
CA PHE A 237 10.47 -1.49 17.93
C PHE A 237 10.49 -2.96 17.49
N LEU A 238 9.55 -3.38 16.63
CA LEU A 238 9.39 -4.79 16.25
C LEU A 238 10.08 -5.12 14.92
N LEU A 239 10.00 -4.21 13.94
CA LEU A 239 10.47 -4.46 12.57
C LEU A 239 11.76 -3.69 12.22
N LYS A 240 12.52 -3.24 13.22
CA LYS A 240 13.70 -2.37 13.08
C LYS A 240 14.68 -2.74 11.96
N HIS A 241 14.86 -4.03 11.68
CA HIS A 241 15.75 -4.53 10.63
C HIS A 241 15.05 -4.64 9.25
N HIS A 242 13.74 -4.86 9.25
CA HIS A 242 12.96 -5.23 8.06
C HIS A 242 12.35 -4.01 7.38
N SER A 243 11.81 -3.05 8.13
CA SER A 243 11.02 -1.92 7.61
C SER A 243 11.78 -0.61 7.49
N ARG A 244 13.12 -0.62 7.64
CA ARG A 244 13.95 0.60 7.63
C ARG A 244 13.74 1.52 6.41
N PHE A 245 13.30 0.95 5.29
CA PHE A 245 13.06 1.69 4.04
C PHE A 245 11.58 1.92 3.73
N PHE A 246 10.68 1.55 4.63
CA PHE A 246 9.23 1.68 4.46
C PHE A 246 8.75 3.03 5.00
N PHE A 247 8.83 4.07 4.17
CA PHE A 247 8.50 5.45 4.56
C PHE A 247 7.28 6.03 3.82
N ALA A 248 6.81 5.36 2.76
CA ALA A 248 5.73 5.84 1.91
C ALA A 248 4.39 6.01 2.66
N VAL A 249 4.16 5.26 3.74
CA VAL A 249 3.00 5.45 4.63
C VAL A 249 2.99 6.86 5.20
N TYR A 250 4.09 7.29 5.82
CA TYR A 250 4.19 8.61 6.43
C TYR A 250 4.17 9.71 5.37
N ALA A 251 4.83 9.49 4.22
CA ALA A 251 4.80 10.43 3.10
C ALA A 251 3.36 10.64 2.60
N ARG A 252 2.59 9.56 2.48
CA ARG A 252 1.20 9.62 2.00
C ARG A 252 0.28 10.33 2.99
N ILE A 253 0.39 10.03 4.28
CA ILE A 253 -0.38 10.71 5.34
C ILE A 253 -0.02 12.20 5.40
N ALA A 254 1.26 12.55 5.27
CA ALA A 254 1.71 13.93 5.23
C ALA A 254 1.14 14.70 4.03
N LEU A 255 1.17 14.09 2.84
CA LEU A 255 0.59 14.69 1.63
C LEU A 255 -0.92 14.93 1.80
N ASP A 256 -1.65 13.96 2.35
CA ASP A 256 -3.08 14.09 2.57
C ASP A 256 -3.43 15.21 3.57
N ALA A 257 -2.73 15.24 4.72
CA ALA A 257 -2.90 16.29 5.72
C ALA A 257 -2.58 17.67 5.13
N LEU A 258 -1.51 17.79 4.33
CA LEU A 258 -1.16 19.03 3.65
C LEU A 258 -2.24 19.48 2.66
N SER A 259 -2.75 18.56 1.84
CA SER A 259 -3.83 18.83 0.89
C SER A 259 -5.07 19.39 1.59
N CYS A 260 -5.46 18.79 2.73
CA CYS A 260 -6.57 19.29 3.54
C CYS A 260 -6.31 20.69 4.12
N LEU A 261 -5.10 20.94 4.64
CA LEU A 261 -4.71 22.24 5.22
C LEU A 261 -4.69 23.37 4.18
N ILE A 262 -4.25 23.09 2.95
CA ILE A 262 -4.23 24.09 1.86
C ILE A 262 -5.66 24.50 1.51
N LYS A 263 -6.57 23.53 1.37
CA LYS A 263 -7.97 23.82 1.03
C LYS A 263 -8.67 24.65 2.10
N GLU A 264 -8.41 24.33 3.36
CA GLU A 264 -9.07 24.98 4.50
C GLU A 264 -8.18 26.04 5.15
N SER A 265 -7.31 26.68 4.37
CA SER A 265 -6.28 27.65 4.81
C SER A 265 -6.82 28.83 5.61
N ASN A 266 -8.10 29.18 5.46
CA ASN A 266 -8.76 30.26 6.19
C ASN A 266 -9.59 29.78 7.41
N SER A 267 -9.62 28.48 7.67
CA SER A 267 -10.37 27.89 8.79
C SER A 267 -9.46 27.70 10.00
N PHE A 268 -9.96 28.06 11.18
CA PHE A 268 -9.27 27.85 12.45
C PHE A 268 -10.18 27.06 13.38
N GLY A 269 -9.66 26.00 13.98
CA GLY A 269 -10.41 25.14 14.88
C GLY A 269 -9.68 23.85 15.23
N GLU A 270 -10.35 22.98 15.98
CA GLU A 270 -9.79 21.70 16.46
C GLU A 270 -9.39 20.79 15.29
N ILE A 271 -10.18 20.75 14.22
CA ILE A 271 -9.92 19.97 13.00
C ILE A 271 -8.63 20.44 12.30
N THR A 272 -8.44 21.76 12.15
CA THR A 272 -7.20 22.32 11.59
C THR A 272 -6.00 22.01 12.49
N GLY A 273 -6.19 22.05 13.82
CA GLY A 273 -5.17 21.72 14.81
C GLY A 273 -4.70 20.27 14.74
N ILE A 274 -5.62 19.30 14.70
CA ILE A 274 -5.26 17.88 14.59
C ILE A 274 -4.62 17.57 13.23
N ARG A 275 -5.08 18.18 12.12
CA ARG A 275 -4.45 18.03 10.80
C ARG A 275 -3.03 18.55 10.75
N THR A 276 -2.80 19.71 11.36
CA THR A 276 -1.45 20.28 11.50
C THR A 276 -0.56 19.35 12.33
N THR A 277 -1.10 18.77 13.39
CA THR A 277 -0.39 17.79 14.23
C THR A 277 -0.03 16.54 13.44
N ILE A 278 -0.99 15.96 12.70
CA ILE A 278 -0.77 14.80 11.81
C ILE A 278 0.31 15.14 10.78
N PHE A 279 0.23 16.30 10.12
CA PHE A 279 1.22 16.74 9.13
C PHE A 279 2.62 16.81 9.73
N ILE A 280 2.79 17.49 10.87
CA ILE A 280 4.11 17.67 11.51
C ILE A 280 4.69 16.31 11.91
N ILE A 281 3.89 15.46 12.57
CA ILE A 281 4.35 14.15 13.04
C ILE A 281 4.69 13.25 11.84
N ALA A 282 3.80 13.16 10.84
CA ALA A 282 4.02 12.35 9.65
C ALA A 282 5.28 12.81 8.89
N ASN A 283 5.51 14.11 8.73
CA ASN A 283 6.74 14.62 8.13
C ASN A 283 7.97 14.31 8.98
N GLY A 284 7.89 14.46 10.31
CA GLY A 284 8.98 14.09 11.21
C GLY A 284 9.34 12.61 11.07
N MET A 285 8.35 11.72 11.01
CA MET A 285 8.53 10.28 10.78
C MET A 285 9.11 10.00 9.39
N PHE A 286 8.59 10.68 8.36
CA PHE A 286 9.10 10.57 6.99
C PHE A 286 10.56 11.05 6.88
N VAL A 287 10.95 12.14 7.54
CA VAL A 287 12.34 12.64 7.48
C VAL A 287 13.28 11.75 8.28
N THR A 288 12.85 11.27 9.46
CA THR A 288 13.68 10.39 10.30
C THR A 288 13.92 9.01 9.69
N LYS A 289 12.95 8.47 8.95
CA LYS A 289 13.08 7.21 8.19
C LYS A 289 13.48 7.39 6.74
N GLY A 290 13.28 8.58 6.22
CA GLY A 290 13.59 8.94 4.85
C GLY A 290 15.08 8.74 4.58
N PRO A 291 15.46 8.78 3.30
CA PRO A 291 16.83 8.50 2.91
C PRO A 291 17.80 9.58 3.41
N GLY A 292 18.27 9.45 4.65
CA GLY A 292 19.47 10.12 5.16
C GLY A 292 20.70 9.73 4.34
N PRO A 293 21.86 10.41 4.51
CA PRO A 293 22.98 10.30 3.60
C PRO A 293 23.39 8.85 3.41
N TRP A 294 23.22 8.37 2.18
CA TRP A 294 23.42 7.02 1.66
C TRP A 294 24.84 6.45 1.84
N ILE A 295 25.67 7.08 2.67
CA ILE A 295 27.11 6.87 2.84
C ILE A 295 27.42 5.70 3.80
N GLY A 296 26.47 5.28 4.65
CA GLY A 296 26.64 4.14 5.58
C GLY A 296 26.19 2.77 5.04
N PHE A 297 25.82 2.67 3.76
CA PHE A 297 25.13 1.49 3.19
C PHE A 297 25.98 0.21 3.12
N VAL A 298 27.31 0.33 3.21
CA VAL A 298 28.23 -0.81 3.04
C VAL A 298 28.61 -1.44 4.38
N GLN A 299 28.53 -0.71 5.49
CA GLN A 299 29.20 -1.13 6.73
C GLN A 299 28.34 -2.00 7.66
N TYR A 300 27.01 -2.02 7.50
CA TYR A 300 26.10 -2.69 8.45
C TYR A 300 25.40 -3.95 7.93
N GLU A 301 25.40 -4.25 6.63
CA GLU A 301 24.85 -5.52 6.12
C GLU A 301 25.92 -6.64 6.03
N LEU A 302 27.22 -6.28 6.06
CA LEU A 302 28.34 -7.24 6.07
C LEU A 302 28.53 -8.05 7.37
N PRO A 303 28.28 -7.53 8.60
CA PRO A 303 28.57 -8.29 9.81
C PRO A 303 27.68 -9.53 9.99
N LEU A 304 26.41 -9.49 9.58
CA LEU A 304 25.46 -10.58 9.85
C LEU A 304 25.60 -11.78 8.90
N ALA A 305 26.06 -11.57 7.66
CA ALA A 305 26.37 -12.67 6.76
C ALA A 305 27.60 -13.47 7.23
N VAL A 306 28.58 -12.79 7.83
CA VAL A 306 29.79 -13.42 8.39
C VAL A 306 29.50 -14.16 9.71
N TYR A 307 28.57 -13.67 10.53
CA TYR A 307 28.23 -14.33 11.80
C TYR A 307 27.35 -15.59 11.67
N ARG A 308 26.80 -15.91 10.49
CA ARG A 308 26.11 -17.19 10.24
C ARG A 308 26.99 -18.26 9.61
N THR A 309 28.24 -17.92 9.28
CA THR A 309 29.21 -18.83 8.65
C THR A 309 30.39 -19.18 9.57
N LEU A 310 30.33 -18.74 10.84
CA LEU A 310 31.17 -19.19 11.97
C LEU A 310 30.28 -19.92 12.99
#